data_AF-A0A8J5N3N2-F1
#
_entry.id   AF-A0A8J5N3N2-F1
#
_cell.length_a   1.000
_cell.length_b   1.000
_cell.length_c   1.000
_cell.angle_alpha   90.00
_cell.angle_beta   90.00
_cell.angle_gamma   90.00
#
_symmetry.space_group_name_H-M   'P 1'
#
loop_
_entity.id
_entity.type
_entity.pdbx_description
1 polymer ?
#
loop_
_entity_poly.entity_id
_entity_poly.type
_entity_poly.pdbx_seq_one_letter_code
_entity_poly.pdbx_strand_id
1 'polypeptide(L)' 'GGLTGVVLANSSIDIILHDTYYVVAHFHYVLSIGVNITFFPQHFLGLNGIPRRYSDYPDAFTA' A
#
# COMPACT_ATOMS: atom_id res chain seq x y z
N GLY A 1 0.58 -9.18 -1.91
CA GLY A 1 1.48 -8.75 -0.82
C GLY A 1 1.84 -9.92 0.06
N GLY A 2 0.94 -10.32 0.96
CA GLY A 2 1.17 -11.42 1.91
C GLY A 2 1.34 -12.79 1.27
N LEU A 3 0.27 -13.60 1.22
CA LEU A 3 0.32 -15.00 0.77
C LEU A 3 0.95 -15.21 -0.62
N THR A 4 0.83 -14.24 -1.55
CA THR A 4 1.48 -14.31 -2.87
C THR A 4 2.99 -14.04 -2.85
N GLY A 5 3.52 -13.35 -1.85
CA GLY A 5 4.97 -13.14 -1.67
C GLY A 5 5.67 -14.33 -1.04
N VAL A 6 4.97 -15.15 -0.25
CA VAL A 6 5.50 -16.42 0.29
C VAL A 6 5.69 -17.46 -0.83
N VAL A 7 4.82 -17.43 -1.85
CA VAL A 7 4.94 -18.31 -3.04
C VAL A 7 6.10 -17.88 -3.95
N LEU A 8 6.37 -16.56 -4.05
CA LEU A 8 7.50 -15.97 -4.79
C LEU A 8 8.81 -15.90 -3.98
N ALA A 9 8.84 -16.41 -2.76
CA ALA A 9 10.09 -16.62 -2.02
C ALA A 9 10.72 -17.99 -2.36
N ASN A 10 10.06 -18.78 -3.21
CA ASN A 10 10.51 -20.10 -3.62
C ASN A 10 11.25 -20.02 -4.96
N SER A 11 12.58 -20.20 -4.90
CA SER A 11 13.47 -20.13 -6.07
C SER A 11 13.08 -21.03 -7.25
N SER A 12 12.39 -22.16 -7.02
CA SER A 12 11.94 -23.06 -8.09
C SER A 12 10.73 -22.50 -8.85
N ILE A 13 9.88 -21.71 -8.19
CA ILE A 13 8.66 -21.14 -8.76
C ILE A 13 8.98 -19.81 -9.46
N ASP A 14 9.97 -19.06 -8.95
CA ASP A 14 10.40 -17.79 -9.53
C ASP A 14 10.90 -17.94 -10.98
N ILE A 15 11.57 -19.05 -11.31
CA ILE A 15 12.06 -19.34 -12.68
C ILE A 15 10.91 -19.39 -13.69
N ILE A 16 9.72 -19.82 -13.28
CA ILE A 16 8.55 -20.00 -14.16
C ILE A 16 7.76 -18.69 -14.29
N LEU A 17 7.77 -17.85 -13.25
CA LEU A 17 6.89 -16.68 -13.16
C LEU A 17 7.59 -15.34 -13.43
N HIS A 18 8.93 -15.29 -13.47
CA HIS A 18 9.73 -14.04 -13.46
C HIS A 18 9.34 -13.00 -14.50
N ASP A 19 9.09 -13.41 -15.75
CA ASP A 19 8.77 -12.51 -16.87
C ASP A 19 7.28 -12.57 -17.26
N THR A 20 6.44 -13.07 -16.36
CA THR A 20 4.99 -13.18 -16.58
C THR A 20 4.24 -12.04 -15.90
N TYR A 21 3.00 -11.82 -16.33
CA TYR A 21 2.10 -10.84 -15.71
C TYR A 21 1.85 -11.08 -14.20
N TYR A 22 2.22 -12.24 -13.65
CA TYR A 22 2.13 -12.50 -12.21
C TYR A 22 2.98 -11.54 -11.37
N VAL A 23 4.21 -11.22 -11.81
CA VAL A 23 5.10 -10.30 -11.09
C VAL A 23 4.55 -8.87 -11.16
N VAL A 24 4.11 -8.44 -12.34
CA VAL A 24 3.47 -7.13 -12.53
C VAL A 24 2.23 -6.99 -11.65
N ALA A 25 1.35 -8.01 -11.65
CA ALA A 25 0.15 -8.02 -10.82
C ALA A 25 0.48 -8.01 -9.31
N HIS A 26 1.50 -8.75 -8.87
CA HIS A 26 1.96 -8.76 -7.48
C HIS A 26 2.38 -7.35 -7.02
N PHE A 27 3.23 -6.66 -7.78
CA PHE A 27 3.69 -5.31 -7.44
C PHE A 27 2.54 -4.29 -7.44
N HIS A 28 1.69 -4.29 -8.48
CA HIS A 28 0.55 -3.38 -8.56
C HIS A 28 -0.44 -3.59 -7.42
N TYR A 29 -0.67 -4.84 -7.01
CA TYR A 29 -1.56 -5.13 -5.89
C TYR A 29 -1.02 -4.57 -4.57
N VAL A 30 0.29 -4.73 -4.30
CA VAL A 30 0.90 -4.21 -3.06
C VAL A 30 0.94 -2.68 -3.05
N LEU A 31 1.38 -2.07 -4.16
CA LEU A 31 1.47 -0.62 -4.27
C LEU A 31 0.09 0.04 -4.24
N SER A 32 -0.90 -0.51 -4.95
CA SER A 32 -2.26 0.05 -4.97
C SER A 32 -2.92 -0.04 -3.60
N ILE A 33 -2.77 -1.15 -2.87
CA ILE A 33 -3.32 -1.27 -1.53
C ILE A 33 -2.61 -0.32 -0.56
N GLY A 34 -1.28 -0.20 -0.65
CA GLY A 34 -0.51 0.75 0.17
C GLY A 34 -0.94 2.20 -0.05
N VAL A 35 -1.15 2.60 -1.31
CA VAL A 35 -1.67 3.93 -1.67
C VAL A 35 -3.09 4.13 -1.12
N ASN A 36 -3.96 3.14 -1.24
CA ASN A 36 -5.31 3.25 -0.68
C ASN A 36 -5.29 3.42 0.84
N ILE A 37 -4.48 2.65 1.57
CA ILE A 37 -4.45 2.77 3.04
C ILE A 37 -3.88 4.11 3.52
N THR A 38 -2.87 4.65 2.84
CA THR A 38 -2.19 5.89 3.26
C THR A 38 -2.91 7.15 2.82
N PHE A 39 -3.45 7.19 1.60
CA PHE A 39 -4.07 8.40 1.04
C PHE A 39 -5.59 8.45 1.20
N PHE A 40 -6.28 7.33 1.46
CA PHE A 40 -7.72 7.34 1.73
C PHE A 40 -8.12 8.15 2.98
N PRO A 41 -7.48 7.98 4.16
CA PRO A 41 -7.81 8.82 5.32
C PRO A 41 -7.55 10.31 5.06
N GLN A 42 -6.58 10.65 4.20
CA GLN A 42 -6.31 12.04 3.80
C GLN A 42 -7.51 12.72 3.13
N HIS A 43 -8.39 11.98 2.45
CA HIS A 43 -9.62 12.52 1.86
C HIS A 43 -10.58 13.02 2.95
N PHE A 44 -10.78 12.25 4.02
CA PHE A 44 -11.62 12.65 5.15
C PHE A 44 -10.98 13.77 5.96
N LEU A 45 -9.66 13.75 6.15
CA LEU A 45 -8.92 14.82 6.83
C LEU A 45 -9.03 16.15 6.06
N GLY A 46 -8.98 16.12 4.72
CA GLY A 46 -9.19 17.29 3.87
C GLY A 46 -10.61 17.86 3.94
N LEU A 47 -11.63 17.00 4.03
CA LEU A 47 -13.03 17.42 4.23
C LEU A 47 -13.27 18.03 5.62
N ASN A 48 -12.53 17.59 6.63
CA ASN A 48 -12.54 18.18 7.98
C ASN A 48 -11.73 19.50 8.08
N GLY A 49 -11.20 20.01 6.96
CA GLY A 49 -10.53 21.31 6.91
C GLY A 49 -9.11 21.30 7.48
N ILE A 50 -8.48 20.14 7.64
CA ILE A 50 -7.14 20.03 8.22
C ILE A 50 -6.10 20.72 7.32
N PRO A 51 -5.34 21.70 7.85
CA PRO A 51 -4.33 22.41 7.07
C PRO A 51 -3.18 21.50 6.61
N ARG A 52 -2.73 21.70 5.37
CA ARG A 52 -1.48 21.09 4.86
C ARG A 52 -0.27 21.81 5.47
N ARG A 53 0.84 21.09 5.70
CA ARG A 53 2.16 21.61 6.16
C ARG A 53 2.29 21.93 7.66
N TYR A 54 1.39 21.43 8.50
CA TYR A 54 1.52 21.58 9.94
C TYR A 54 2.09 20.28 10.54
N SER A 55 3.08 20.40 11.43
CA SER A 55 3.73 19.26 12.11
C SER A 55 2.83 18.68 13.21
N ASP A 56 2.15 19.56 13.94
CA ASP A 56 1.45 19.18 15.16
C ASP A 56 -0.05 19.09 14.93
N TYR A 57 -0.55 17.88 14.74
CA TYR A 57 -1.99 17.64 14.63
C TYR A 57 -2.63 17.63 16.03
N PRO A 58 -3.85 18.18 16.19
CA PRO A 58 -4.58 18.08 17.45
C PRO A 58 -4.78 16.60 17.80
N ASP A 59 -4.74 16.30 19.10
CA ASP A 59 -4.94 15.00 19.77
C ASP A 59 -6.29 14.31 19.47
N ALA A 60 -7.14 14.93 18.65
CA ALA A 60 -8.39 14.38 18.13
C ALA A 60 -8.24 13.12 17.25
N PHE A 61 -7.01 12.69 16.93
CA PHE A 61 -6.73 11.49 16.11
C PHE A 61 -5.82 10.46 16.78
N THR A 62 -5.44 10.67 18.05
CA THR A 62 -4.76 9.65 18.86
C THR A 62 -5.81 8.77 19.54
N ALA A 63 -6.22 7.70 18.86
CA ALA A 63 -6.85 6.55 19.49
C ALA A 63 -5.80 5.49 19.80
#